data_AF-A0A085TWF8-F1
#
_entry.id   AF-A0A085TWF8-F1
#
_cell.length_a   1.000
_cell.length_b   1.000
_cell.length_c   1.000
_cell.angle_alpha   90.00
_cell.angle_beta   90.00
_cell.angle_gamma   90.00
#
_symmetry.space_group_name_H-M   'P 1'
#
loop_
_entity.id
_entity.type
_entity.pdbx_description
1 polymer ?
#
loop_
_entity_poly.entity_id
_entity_poly.type
_entity_poly.pdbx_seq_one_letter_code
_entity_poly.pdbx_strand_id
1 'polypeptide(L)' 'MKIGPSFVKIGKAVLYPESELDAWDEKNKVNCRVLARTDVQVEDQA' A
#
# COMPACT_ATOMS: atom_id res chain seq x y z
N MET A 1 17.72 6.08 -1.98
CA MET A 1 16.93 5.77 -3.18
C MET A 1 16.17 4.48 -2.92
N LYS A 2 14.83 4.47 -2.95
CA LYS A 2 14.06 3.24 -2.71
C LYS A 2 13.89 2.52 -4.05
N ILE A 3 14.58 1.39 -4.21
CA ILE A 3 14.51 0.56 -5.41
C ILE A 3 13.33 -0.40 -5.24
N GLY A 4 12.49 -0.52 -6.28
CA GLY A 4 11.33 -1.41 -6.31
C GLY A 4 11.71 -2.90 -6.37
N PRO A 5 10.73 -3.80 -6.16
CA PRO A 5 10.93 -5.23 -6.36
C PRO A 5 11.18 -5.57 -7.84
N SER A 6 11.60 -6.80 -8.12
CA SER A 6 11.79 -7.23 -9.51
C SER A 6 10.46 -7.20 -10.27
N PHE A 7 10.49 -7.00 -11.59
CA PHE A 7 9.28 -6.95 -12.40
C PHE A 7 9.47 -7.59 -13.76
N VAL A 8 8.36 -8.06 -14.32
CA VAL A 8 8.25 -8.54 -15.70
C VAL A 8 7.31 -7.62 -16.47
N LYS A 9 7.74 -7.19 -17.65
CA LYS A 9 6.92 -6.36 -18.55
C LYS A 9 6.26 -7.24 -19.61
N ILE A 10 4.93 -7.18 -19.70
CA ILE A 10 4.14 -7.91 -20.70
C ILE A 10 3.32 -6.89 -21.49
N GLY A 11 3.79 -6.55 -22.69
CA GLY A 11 3.19 -5.50 -23.52
C GLY A 11 3.19 -4.15 -22.79
N LYS A 12 1.99 -3.67 -22.44
CA LYS A 12 1.80 -2.42 -21.67
C LYS A 12 1.70 -2.65 -20.15
N ALA A 13 1.60 -3.89 -19.69
CA ALA A 13 1.49 -4.22 -18.28
C ALA A 13 2.87 -4.44 -17.63
N VAL A 14 2.97 -4.10 -16.35
CA VAL A 14 4.12 -4.39 -15.47
C VAL A 14 3.60 -5.26 -14.33
N LEU A 15 4.19 -6.44 -14.16
CA LEU A 15 3.83 -7.40 -13.13
C LEU A 15 4.97 -7.54 -12.14
N TYR A 16 4.63 -7.59 -10.86
CA TYR A 16 5.55 -7.87 -9.77
C TYR A 16 5.27 -9.27 -9.23
N PRO A 17 6.28 -10.04 -8.81
CA PRO A 17 6.07 -11.24 -8.00
C PRO A 17 5.37 -10.86 -6.69
N GLU A 18 4.28 -11.55 -6.36
CA GLU A 18 3.44 -11.26 -5.18
C GLU A 18 4.27 -11.17 -3.89
N SER A 19 5.08 -12.19 -3.61
CA SER A 19 5.92 -12.26 -2.41
C SER A 19 6.94 -11.13 -2.30
N GLU A 20 7.51 -10.68 -3.42
CA GLU A 20 8.46 -9.58 -3.43
C GLU A 20 7.77 -8.23 -3.29
N LEU A 21 6.58 -8.07 -3.88
CA LEU A 21 5.76 -6.87 -3.76
C LEU A 21 5.33 -6.65 -2.30
N ASP A 22 4.86 -7.71 -1.64
CA ASP A 22 4.45 -7.66 -0.23
C ASP A 22 5.63 -7.31 0.68
N ALA A 23 6.76 -8.01 0.49
CA ALA A 23 7.97 -7.75 1.28
C ALA A 23 8.51 -6.32 1.06
N TRP A 24 8.33 -5.78 -0.15
CA TRP A 24 8.69 -4.40 -0.44
C TRP A 24 7.71 -3.43 0.22
N ASP A 25 6.40 -3.67 0.15
CA ASP A 25 5.40 -2.81 0.77
C ASP A 25 5.62 -2.67 2.28
N GLU A 26 5.84 -3.78 2.98
CA GLU A 26 6.14 -3.77 4.43
C GLU A 26 7.35 -2.91 4.78
N LYS A 27 8.42 -2.99 3.98
CA LYS A 27 9.63 -2.16 4.17
C LYS A 27 9.39 -0.68 3.87
N ASN A 28 8.32 -0.36 3.16
CA ASN A 28 8.00 0.99 2.72
C ASN A 28 6.96 1.70 3.58
N LYS A 29 6.32 0.99 4.50
CA LYS A 29 5.40 1.57 5.48
C LYS A 29 6.11 2.62 6.33
N VAL A 30 5.40 3.70 6.57
CA VAL A 30 5.81 4.76 7.50
C VAL A 30 4.84 4.77 8.67
N ASN A 31 5.37 5.00 9.87
CA ASN A 31 4.52 5.07 11.05
C ASN A 31 3.82 6.44 11.06
N CYS A 32 2.56 6.46 10.61
CA CYS A 32 1.75 7.67 10.66
C CYS A 32 1.25 7.91 12.08
N ARG A 33 1.38 9.14 12.59
CA ARG A 33 0.65 9.56 13.79
C ARG A 33 -0.84 9.49 13.45
N VAL A 34 -1.58 8.62 14.13
CA VAL A 34 -3.03 8.63 14.10
C VAL A 34 -3.46 10.00 14.62
N LEU A 35 -3.96 10.86 13.73
CA LEU A 35 -4.79 11.99 14.16
C LEU A 35 -5.96 11.32 14.88
N ALA A 36 -6.05 11.54 16.19
CA ALA A 36 -7.17 11.06 16.99
C ALA A 36 -8.43 11.40 16.21
N ARG A 37 -9.17 10.38 15.77
CA ARG A 37 -10.41 10.56 15.05
C ARG A 37 -11.28 11.37 16.01
N THR A 38 -11.55 12.63 15.70
CA THR A 38 -12.76 13.25 16.21
C THR A 38 -13.87 12.39 15.64
N ASP A 39 -14.58 11.66 16.50
CA ASP A 39 -15.69 10.79 16.14
C ASP A 39 -16.65 11.52 15.19
N VAL A 40 -16.49 11.29 13.87
CA VAL A 40 -17.55 11.59 12.91
C VAL A 40 -18.45 10.37 12.98
N GLN A 41 -19.50 10.47 13.80
CA GLN A 41 -20.63 9.56 13.75
C GLN A 41 -21.23 9.67 12.34
N VAL A 42 -20.87 8.74 11.46
CA VAL A 42 -21.66 8.48 10.25
C VAL A 42 -22.81 7.59 10.71
N GLU A 43 -23.93 8.23 11.05
CA GLU A 43 -25.21 7.54 11.18
C GLU A 43 -25.69 7.18 9.76
N ASP A 44 -25.47 5.93 9.36
CA ASP A 44 -26.14 5.30 8.23
C ASP A 44 -27.47 4.73 8.75
N GLN A 45 -28.55 5.51 8.67
CA GLN A 45 -29.91 5.00 8.84
C GLN A 45 -30.37 4.38 7.51
N ALA A 46 -30.51 3.06 7.51
CA ALA A 46 -31.21 2.27 6.50
C ALA A 46 -32.73 2.25 6.77
#